data_AF-A0A939JBH2-F1
#
_entry.id   AF-A0A939JBH2-F1
#
_cell.length_a   1.000
_cell.length_b   1.000
_cell.length_c   1.000
_cell.angle_alpha   90.00
_cell.angle_beta   90.00
_cell.angle_gamma   90.00
#
_symmetry.space_group_name_H-M   'P 1'
#
loop_
_entity.id
_entity.type
_entity.pdbx_description
1 polymer ?
#
loop_
_entity_poly.entity_id
_entity_poly.type
_entity_poly.pdbx_seq_one_letter_code
_entity_poly.pdbx_strand_id
1 'polypeptide(L)'
;MSTLQSMKGYYASEFLQTYKWRLMFLFADNYQLFAGNAGYLTGVLLSFILISPIFYIVYKLFFGKKKYLEVVPALQDNKFVYILILFVVAAVCFFLLPKRIPGQEPLYERFCTILLLSILFIGCRIFQENNRIFAGAAVLVAIVHLALWGQYFQQFDRENQNFAELLPQDKTKVLSYLNYDPAFRGRMVYDQFQNYFIVRKQGIATSKIIDFRFGMIRRKESGGLPTQGDIYRGAGPRELMKRADYLLVRGVPSPDHQRILDSLGTFSQIKTLGKWHLLEKQAAPSAVATVEN
;
A
#
# COMPACT_ATOMS: atom_id res chain seq x y z
N MET A 1 -0.46 21.72 -17.68
CA MET A 1 -0.41 20.56 -18.60
C MET A 1 -1.84 20.12 -18.87
N SER A 2 -2.28 19.98 -20.12
CA SER A 2 -3.66 19.57 -20.42
C SER A 2 -3.85 18.06 -20.23
N THR A 3 -5.09 17.62 -19.96
CA THR A 3 -5.42 16.19 -19.81
C THR A 3 -5.01 15.38 -21.04
N LEU A 4 -5.23 15.92 -22.24
CA LEU A 4 -4.84 15.27 -23.49
C LEU A 4 -3.32 15.07 -23.60
N GLN A 5 -2.54 16.08 -23.22
CA GLN A 5 -1.07 15.99 -23.22
C GLN A 5 -0.58 14.95 -22.20
N SER A 6 -1.21 14.89 -21.02
CA SER A 6 -0.94 13.88 -20.00
C SER A 6 -1.23 12.46 -20.51
N MET A 7 -2.39 12.26 -21.15
CA MET A 7 -2.76 10.95 -21.71
C MET A 7 -1.82 10.52 -22.84
N LYS A 8 -1.42 11.43 -23.73
CA LYS A 8 -0.46 11.11 -24.80
C LYS A 8 0.89 10.65 -24.24
N GLY A 9 1.42 11.37 -23.25
CA GLY A 9 2.67 10.98 -22.57
C GLY A 9 2.54 9.60 -21.93
N TYR A 10 1.47 9.39 -21.17
CA TYR A 10 1.21 8.12 -20.50
C TYR A 10 1.15 6.93 -21.48
N TYR A 11 0.38 7.02 -22.57
CA TYR A 11 0.28 5.91 -23.54
C TYR A 11 1.55 5.69 -24.36
N ALA A 12 2.37 6.73 -24.56
CA ALA A 12 3.61 6.61 -25.30
C ALA A 12 4.74 5.93 -24.51
N SER A 13 4.84 6.16 -23.19
CA SER A 13 6.01 5.73 -22.40
C SER A 13 5.68 4.89 -21.16
N GLU A 14 4.54 5.13 -20.50
CA GLU A 14 4.25 4.55 -19.18
C GLU A 14 3.26 3.37 -19.23
N PHE A 15 2.42 3.28 -20.26
CA PHE A 15 1.32 2.31 -20.32
C PHE A 15 1.80 0.87 -20.12
N LEU A 16 2.76 0.41 -20.92
CA LEU A 16 3.27 -0.96 -20.83
C LEU A 16 3.97 -1.25 -19.49
N GLN A 17 4.71 -0.26 -18.95
CA GLN A 17 5.39 -0.40 -17.66
C GLN A 17 4.38 -0.56 -16.51
N THR A 18 3.27 0.18 -16.58
CA THR A 18 2.21 0.09 -15.56
C THR A 18 1.31 -1.13 -15.74
N TYR A 19 1.28 -1.74 -16.92
CA TYR A 19 0.43 -2.88 -17.21
C TYR A 19 0.73 -4.10 -16.33
N LYS A 20 2.02 -4.36 -16.05
CA LYS A 20 2.45 -5.42 -15.11
C LYS A 20 1.79 -5.26 -13.74
N TRP A 21 1.69 -4.03 -13.24
CA TRP A 21 1.05 -3.74 -11.95
C TRP A 21 -0.47 -3.96 -11.97
N ARG A 22 -1.12 -3.74 -13.12
CA ARG A 22 -2.56 -4.00 -13.30
C ARG A 22 -2.89 -5.48 -13.24
N LEU A 23 -2.02 -6.33 -13.81
CA LEU A 23 -2.17 -7.79 -13.73
C LEU A 23 -2.06 -8.31 -12.30
N MET A 24 -1.41 -7.56 -11.41
CA MET A 24 -1.30 -7.93 -10.00
C MET A 24 -2.54 -7.59 -9.18
N PHE A 25 -3.64 -7.06 -9.74
CA PHE A 25 -4.76 -6.53 -8.93
C PHE A 25 -5.42 -7.57 -8.00
N LEU A 26 -5.57 -8.83 -8.42
CA LEU A 26 -6.09 -9.92 -7.57
C LEU A 26 -5.01 -10.63 -6.77
N PHE A 27 -3.74 -10.39 -7.10
CA PHE A 27 -2.61 -11.17 -6.65
C PHE A 27 -1.80 -10.44 -5.57
N ALA A 28 -1.61 -9.12 -5.71
CA ALA A 28 -0.65 -8.34 -4.92
C ALA A 28 -0.90 -8.44 -3.42
N ASP A 29 -2.16 -8.26 -2.98
CA ASP A 29 -2.49 -8.29 -1.55
C ASP A 29 -2.38 -9.70 -0.96
N ASN A 30 -2.68 -10.73 -1.77
CA ASN A 30 -2.62 -12.13 -1.35
C ASN A 30 -1.19 -12.67 -1.33
N TYR A 31 -0.37 -12.24 -2.30
CA TYR A 31 1.06 -12.53 -2.36
C TYR A 31 1.81 -12.09 -1.10
N GLN A 32 1.39 -10.96 -0.55
CA GLN A 32 2.03 -10.31 0.60
C GLN A 32 1.68 -10.93 1.96
N LEU A 33 0.83 -11.96 2.01
CA LEU A 33 0.54 -12.68 3.26
C LEU A 33 1.75 -13.45 3.80
N PHE A 34 2.65 -13.88 2.91
CA PHE A 34 3.86 -14.63 3.24
C PHE A 34 5.07 -14.11 2.46
N ALA A 35 6.27 -14.30 3.00
CA ALA A 35 7.50 -13.95 2.29
C ALA A 35 7.86 -15.02 1.23
N GLY A 36 8.46 -14.58 0.13
CA GLY A 36 9.05 -15.47 -0.89
C GLY A 36 8.02 -16.32 -1.65
N ASN A 37 8.43 -17.53 -2.02
CA ASN A 37 7.64 -18.43 -2.88
C ASN A 37 6.30 -18.86 -2.26
N ALA A 38 6.22 -18.96 -0.93
CA ALA A 38 4.97 -19.26 -0.23
C ALA A 38 3.92 -18.17 -0.45
N GLY A 39 4.35 -16.90 -0.48
CA GLY A 39 3.51 -15.77 -0.85
C GLY A 39 3.02 -15.91 -2.28
N TYR A 40 3.91 -16.23 -3.22
CA TYR A 40 3.55 -16.41 -4.63
C TYR A 40 2.49 -17.50 -4.83
N LEU A 41 2.69 -18.68 -4.23
CA LEU A 41 1.73 -19.76 -4.32
C LEU A 41 0.38 -19.38 -3.71
N THR A 42 0.39 -18.77 -2.53
CA THR A 42 -0.83 -18.30 -1.85
C THR A 42 -1.58 -17.27 -2.71
N GLY A 43 -0.85 -16.31 -3.27
CA GLY A 43 -1.40 -15.30 -4.19
C GLY A 43 -2.08 -15.94 -5.39
N VAL A 44 -1.39 -16.84 -6.09
CA VAL A 44 -1.94 -17.52 -7.28
C VAL A 44 -3.19 -18.33 -6.92
N LEU A 45 -3.15 -19.13 -5.86
CA LEU A 45 -4.28 -19.99 -5.46
C LEU A 45 -5.53 -19.17 -5.11
N LEU A 46 -5.37 -18.10 -4.33
CA LEU A 46 -6.48 -17.23 -3.93
C LEU A 46 -7.03 -16.44 -5.12
N SER A 47 -6.16 -15.89 -5.98
CA SER A 47 -6.59 -15.20 -7.20
C SER A 47 -7.31 -16.16 -8.16
N PHE A 48 -6.83 -17.41 -8.28
CA PHE A 48 -7.40 -18.40 -9.18
C PHE A 48 -8.86 -18.71 -8.83
N ILE A 49 -9.18 -18.83 -7.54
CA ILE A 49 -10.55 -19.09 -7.10
C ILE A 49 -11.48 -17.95 -7.48
N LEU A 50 -11.03 -16.70 -7.35
CA LEU A 50 -11.82 -15.52 -7.72
C LEU A 50 -12.06 -15.42 -9.23
N ILE A 51 -11.08 -15.78 -10.06
CA ILE A 51 -11.19 -15.69 -11.53
C ILE A 51 -11.75 -16.96 -12.18
N SER A 52 -11.81 -18.08 -11.46
CA SER A 52 -12.34 -19.34 -11.97
C SER A 52 -13.78 -19.28 -12.52
N PRO A 53 -14.73 -18.45 -12.01
CA PRO A 53 -16.04 -18.31 -12.65
C PRO A 53 -15.94 -17.67 -14.04
N ILE A 54 -15.02 -16.73 -14.24
CA ILE A 54 -14.77 -16.11 -15.55
C ILE A 54 -14.14 -17.13 -16.49
N PHE A 55 -13.14 -17.87 -16.03
CA PHE A 55 -12.56 -18.95 -16.84
C PHE A 55 -13.59 -20.01 -17.21
N TYR A 56 -14.52 -20.34 -16.32
CA TYR A 56 -15.61 -21.26 -16.61
C TYR A 56 -16.51 -20.72 -17.74
N ILE A 57 -16.94 -19.44 -17.69
CA ILE A 57 -17.71 -18.82 -18.78
C ILE A 57 -16.91 -18.90 -20.09
N VAL A 58 -15.66 -18.43 -20.08
CA VAL A 58 -14.81 -18.37 -21.28
C VAL A 58 -14.62 -19.77 -21.87
N TYR A 59 -14.25 -20.76 -21.05
CA TYR A 59 -14.10 -22.15 -21.48
C TYR A 59 -15.36 -22.69 -22.13
N LYS A 60 -16.52 -22.45 -21.51
CA LYS A 60 -17.82 -22.86 -22.05
C LYS A 60 -18.17 -22.15 -23.37
N LEU A 61 -17.80 -20.88 -23.53
CA LEU A 61 -18.04 -20.13 -24.77
C LEU A 61 -17.17 -20.62 -25.93
N PHE A 62 -15.89 -20.92 -25.69
CA PHE A 62 -14.96 -21.32 -26.75
C PHE A 62 -14.98 -22.82 -27.08
N PHE A 63 -15.20 -23.68 -26.08
CA PHE A 63 -15.12 -25.14 -26.22
C PHE A 63 -16.46 -25.85 -26.06
N GLY A 64 -17.54 -25.12 -25.74
CA GLY A 64 -18.89 -25.69 -25.65
C GLY A 64 -19.47 -25.98 -27.03
N LYS A 65 -19.86 -27.24 -27.28
CA LYS A 65 -20.49 -27.67 -28.54
C LYS A 65 -21.96 -27.22 -28.71
N LYS A 66 -22.54 -26.50 -27.74
CA LYS A 66 -23.94 -26.05 -27.79
C LYS A 66 -24.02 -24.53 -27.99
N LYS A 67 -25.18 -24.03 -28.43
CA LYS A 67 -25.42 -22.59 -28.60
C LYS A 67 -25.18 -21.84 -27.28
N TYR A 68 -24.58 -20.67 -27.35
CA TYR A 68 -24.13 -19.81 -26.23
C TYR A 68 -25.12 -19.71 -25.06
N LEU A 69 -26.41 -19.60 -25.36
CA LEU A 69 -27.49 -19.46 -24.37
C LEU A 69 -27.88 -20.77 -23.67
N GLU A 70 -27.57 -21.93 -24.25
CA GLU A 70 -27.85 -23.24 -23.65
C GLU A 70 -26.72 -23.70 -22.71
N VAL A 71 -25.55 -23.08 -22.79
CA VAL A 71 -24.33 -23.54 -22.10
C VAL A 71 -24.15 -22.87 -20.73
N VAL A 72 -24.60 -21.63 -20.59
CA VAL A 72 -24.60 -20.89 -19.32
C VAL A 72 -26.01 -20.30 -19.13
N PRO A 73 -26.93 -21.02 -18.48
CA PRO A 73 -28.32 -20.58 -18.27
C PRO A 73 -28.42 -19.18 -17.65
N ALA A 74 -27.46 -18.80 -16.80
CA ALA A 74 -27.36 -17.45 -16.25
C ALA A 74 -27.36 -16.34 -17.31
N LEU A 75 -26.86 -16.57 -18.53
CA LEU A 75 -26.85 -15.59 -19.63
C LEU A 75 -28.23 -15.30 -20.21
N GLN A 76 -29.24 -16.14 -19.94
CA GLN A 76 -30.63 -15.88 -20.34
C GLN A 76 -31.33 -14.87 -19.42
N ASP A 77 -30.77 -14.61 -18.23
CA ASP A 77 -31.28 -13.61 -17.29
C ASP A 77 -30.75 -12.21 -17.66
N ASN A 78 -31.65 -11.32 -18.07
CA ASN A 78 -31.33 -9.92 -18.40
C ASN A 78 -30.57 -9.21 -17.27
N LYS A 79 -30.83 -9.55 -16.00
CA LYS A 79 -30.11 -8.95 -14.87
C LYS A 79 -28.64 -9.37 -14.82
N PHE A 80 -28.35 -10.62 -15.16
CA PHE A 80 -26.98 -11.13 -15.22
C PHE A 80 -26.20 -10.50 -16.38
N VAL A 81 -26.86 -10.26 -17.51
CA VAL A 81 -26.25 -9.55 -18.66
C VAL A 81 -25.80 -8.15 -18.26
N TYR A 82 -26.57 -7.41 -17.46
CA TYR A 82 -26.13 -6.10 -16.96
C TYR A 82 -24.88 -6.18 -16.07
N ILE A 83 -24.75 -7.23 -15.25
CA ILE A 83 -23.55 -7.46 -14.44
C ILE A 83 -22.33 -7.74 -15.33
N LEU A 84 -22.51 -8.50 -16.41
CA LEU A 84 -21.43 -8.75 -17.38
C LEU A 84 -21.03 -7.51 -18.15
N ILE A 85 -21.99 -6.67 -18.57
CA ILE A 85 -21.70 -5.38 -19.19
C ILE A 85 -20.91 -4.50 -18.22
N LEU A 86 -21.34 -4.42 -16.97
CA LEU A 86 -20.62 -3.66 -15.93
C LEU A 86 -19.20 -4.20 -15.73
N PHE A 87 -19.03 -5.53 -15.68
CA PHE A 87 -17.72 -6.17 -15.60
C PHE A 87 -16.82 -5.78 -16.77
N VAL A 88 -17.31 -5.89 -18.01
CA VAL A 88 -16.54 -5.57 -19.22
C VAL A 88 -16.16 -4.09 -19.24
N VAL A 89 -17.10 -3.19 -18.97
CA VAL A 89 -16.82 -1.75 -18.94
C VAL A 89 -15.81 -1.41 -17.85
N ALA A 90 -15.99 -1.92 -16.64
CA ALA A 90 -15.05 -1.70 -15.54
C ALA A 90 -13.66 -2.28 -15.84
N ALA A 91 -13.58 -3.46 -16.46
CA ALA A 91 -12.32 -4.07 -16.89
C ALA A 91 -11.62 -3.20 -17.94
N VAL A 92 -12.34 -2.76 -18.98
CA VAL A 92 -11.79 -1.87 -20.02
C VAL A 92 -11.28 -0.58 -19.39
N CYS A 93 -12.06 0.07 -18.53
CA CYS A 93 -11.64 1.27 -17.82
C CYS A 93 -10.41 1.02 -16.93
N PHE A 94 -10.40 -0.06 -16.14
CA PHE A 94 -9.30 -0.40 -15.26
C PHE A 94 -8.01 -0.75 -16.02
N PHE A 95 -8.10 -1.46 -17.13
CA PHE A 95 -6.93 -1.90 -17.91
C PHE A 95 -6.43 -0.84 -18.90
N LEU A 96 -7.25 0.10 -19.34
CA LEU A 96 -6.83 1.15 -20.27
C LEU A 96 -6.48 2.47 -19.58
N LEU A 97 -7.30 2.95 -18.63
CA LEU A 97 -7.13 4.30 -18.08
C LEU A 97 -5.85 4.42 -17.24
N PRO A 98 -5.13 5.56 -17.29
CA PRO A 98 -3.99 5.79 -16.42
C PRO A 98 -4.39 5.77 -14.94
N LYS A 99 -3.48 5.26 -14.10
CA LYS A 99 -3.65 5.22 -12.64
C LYS A 99 -3.80 6.64 -12.03
N ARG A 100 -3.18 7.63 -12.67
CA ARG A 100 -3.20 9.03 -12.24
C ARG A 100 -3.68 9.89 -13.40
N ILE A 101 -4.95 10.27 -13.35
CA ILE A 101 -5.48 11.38 -14.14
C ILE A 101 -5.49 12.58 -13.21
N PRO A 102 -4.80 13.69 -13.52
CA PRO A 102 -4.76 14.86 -12.65
C PRO A 102 -6.18 15.31 -12.24
N GLY A 103 -6.46 15.31 -10.94
CA GLY A 103 -7.75 15.73 -10.37
C GLY A 103 -8.87 14.69 -10.46
N GLN A 104 -8.57 13.47 -10.93
CA GLN A 104 -9.52 12.36 -11.05
C GLN A 104 -8.93 11.03 -10.54
N GLU A 105 -7.92 11.09 -9.69
CA GLU A 105 -7.25 9.93 -9.12
C GLU A 105 -8.21 8.92 -8.44
N PRO A 106 -9.27 9.35 -7.72
CA PRO A 106 -10.23 8.42 -7.11
C PRO A 106 -11.03 7.60 -8.14
N LEU A 107 -11.14 8.07 -9.39
CA LEU A 107 -11.93 7.39 -10.42
C LEU A 107 -11.33 6.02 -10.78
N TYR A 108 -10.00 5.95 -10.89
CA TYR A 108 -9.29 4.70 -11.20
C TYR A 108 -9.51 3.65 -10.10
N GLU A 109 -9.45 4.07 -8.82
CA GLU A 109 -9.67 3.18 -7.67
C GLU A 109 -11.08 2.60 -7.65
N ARG A 110 -12.08 3.40 -8.04
CA ARG A 110 -13.48 2.94 -8.13
C ARG A 110 -13.66 1.82 -9.15
N PHE A 111 -13.00 1.88 -10.31
CA PHE A 111 -13.09 0.82 -11.32
C PHE A 111 -12.52 -0.50 -10.81
N CYS A 112 -11.46 -0.48 -10.00
CA CYS A 112 -10.93 -1.69 -9.37
C CYS A 112 -11.98 -2.34 -8.44
N THR A 113 -12.66 -1.53 -7.62
CA THR A 113 -13.72 -2.01 -6.72
C THR A 113 -14.92 -2.56 -7.49
N ILE A 114 -15.38 -1.84 -8.51
CA ILE A 114 -16.50 -2.28 -9.37
C ILE A 114 -16.14 -3.60 -10.07
N LEU A 115 -14.90 -3.72 -10.58
CA LEU A 115 -14.42 -4.94 -11.21
C LEU A 115 -14.44 -6.12 -10.24
N LEU A 116 -13.92 -5.94 -9.01
CA LEU A 116 -13.93 -6.97 -7.98
C LEU A 116 -15.36 -7.39 -7.59
N LEU A 117 -16.26 -6.42 -7.37
CA LEU A 117 -17.66 -6.70 -7.07
C LEU A 117 -18.35 -7.47 -8.20
N SER A 118 -18.07 -7.10 -9.45
CA SER A 118 -18.65 -7.78 -10.61
C SER A 118 -18.17 -9.23 -10.70
N ILE A 119 -16.88 -9.50 -10.43
CA ILE A 119 -16.33 -10.86 -10.33
C ILE A 119 -17.09 -11.68 -9.27
N LEU A 120 -17.32 -11.09 -8.09
CA LEU A 120 -18.06 -11.77 -7.00
C LEU A 120 -19.50 -12.08 -7.41
N PHE A 121 -20.23 -11.13 -8.00
CA PHE A 121 -21.60 -11.37 -8.46
C PHE A 121 -21.66 -12.43 -9.57
N ILE A 122 -20.71 -12.40 -10.50
CA ILE A 122 -20.58 -13.42 -11.54
C ILE A 122 -20.36 -14.80 -10.92
N GLY A 123 -19.44 -14.91 -9.96
CA GLY A 123 -19.20 -16.13 -9.20
C GLY A 123 -20.46 -16.65 -8.51
N CYS A 124 -21.14 -15.81 -7.72
CA CYS A 124 -22.36 -16.17 -7.02
C CYS A 124 -23.42 -16.78 -7.95
N ARG A 125 -23.62 -16.20 -9.15
CA ARG A 125 -24.63 -16.69 -10.10
C ARG A 125 -24.23 -18.01 -10.75
N ILE A 126 -22.98 -18.13 -11.20
CA ILE A 126 -22.49 -19.36 -11.85
C ILE A 126 -22.51 -20.55 -10.89
N PHE A 127 -22.16 -20.34 -9.62
CA PHE A 127 -22.07 -21.43 -8.66
C PHE A 127 -23.43 -21.90 -8.11
N GLN A 128 -24.48 -21.07 -8.19
CA GLN A 128 -25.85 -21.53 -7.95
C GLN A 128 -26.27 -22.62 -8.94
N GLU A 129 -25.78 -22.55 -10.17
CA GLU A 129 -26.18 -23.48 -11.23
C GLU A 129 -25.37 -24.78 -11.22
N ASN A 130 -24.17 -24.81 -10.61
CA ASN A 130 -23.19 -25.82 -11.03
C ASN A 130 -22.46 -26.65 -9.96
N ASN A 131 -22.40 -26.30 -8.66
CA ASN A 131 -21.98 -27.28 -7.63
C ASN A 131 -22.03 -26.74 -6.20
N ARG A 132 -22.71 -27.45 -5.27
CA ARG A 132 -22.60 -27.19 -3.82
C ARG A 132 -21.15 -27.34 -3.32
N ILE A 133 -20.37 -28.21 -3.96
CA ILE A 133 -18.94 -28.43 -3.65
C ILE A 133 -18.13 -27.15 -3.87
N PHE A 134 -18.38 -26.43 -4.98
CA PHE A 134 -17.66 -25.21 -5.28
C PHE A 134 -18.02 -24.11 -4.29
N ALA A 135 -19.31 -23.94 -3.98
CA ALA A 135 -19.74 -23.00 -2.95
C ALA A 135 -19.07 -23.30 -1.59
N GLY A 136 -19.01 -24.58 -1.20
CA GLY A 136 -18.28 -25.02 -0.01
C GLY A 136 -16.78 -24.70 -0.06
N ALA A 137 -16.13 -24.93 -1.21
CA ALA A 137 -14.72 -24.60 -1.41
C ALA A 137 -14.47 -23.08 -1.33
N ALA A 138 -15.33 -22.26 -1.92
CA ALA A 138 -15.23 -20.80 -1.87
C ALA A 138 -15.41 -20.28 -0.43
N VAL A 139 -16.37 -20.83 0.33
CA VAL A 139 -16.56 -20.51 1.75
C VAL A 139 -15.34 -20.93 2.57
N LEU A 140 -14.83 -22.14 2.36
CA LEU A 140 -13.63 -22.61 3.05
C LEU A 140 -12.44 -21.70 2.76
N VAL A 141 -12.25 -21.31 1.51
CA VAL A 141 -11.18 -20.40 1.11
C VAL A 141 -11.35 -19.02 1.72
N ALA A 142 -12.57 -18.49 1.80
CA ALA A 142 -12.85 -17.23 2.49
C ALA A 142 -12.52 -17.30 3.99
N ILE A 143 -12.86 -18.41 4.66
CA ILE A 143 -12.52 -18.63 6.07
C ILE A 143 -11.01 -18.73 6.27
N VAL A 144 -10.33 -19.51 5.43
CA VAL A 144 -8.87 -19.65 5.46
C VAL A 144 -8.21 -18.29 5.20
N HIS A 145 -8.69 -17.53 4.21
CA HIS A 145 -8.20 -16.19 3.90
C HIS A 145 -8.35 -15.23 5.08
N LEU A 146 -9.51 -15.24 5.73
CA LEU A 146 -9.77 -14.46 6.93
C LEU A 146 -8.82 -14.84 8.07
N ALA A 147 -8.62 -16.14 8.29
CA ALA A 147 -7.69 -16.64 9.31
C ALA A 147 -6.23 -16.23 9.02
N LEU A 148 -5.80 -16.29 7.76
CA LEU A 148 -4.47 -15.85 7.32
C LEU A 148 -4.25 -14.35 7.57
N TRP A 149 -5.24 -13.52 7.25
CA TRP A 149 -5.19 -12.09 7.58
C TRP A 149 -5.20 -11.85 9.08
N GLY A 150 -6.03 -12.57 9.84
CA GLY A 150 -6.05 -12.50 11.30
C GLY A 150 -4.68 -12.81 11.90
N GLN A 151 -4.04 -13.89 11.46
CA GLN A 151 -2.68 -14.26 11.86
C GLN A 151 -1.65 -13.21 11.46
N TYR A 152 -1.76 -12.66 10.25
CA TYR A 152 -0.87 -11.59 9.76
C TYR A 152 -0.93 -10.36 10.68
N PHE A 153 -2.14 -9.88 11.01
CA PHE A 153 -2.33 -8.72 11.87
C PHE A 153 -1.89 -9.01 13.31
N GLN A 154 -2.22 -10.17 13.85
CA GLN A 154 -1.79 -10.58 15.19
C GLN A 154 -0.27 -10.62 15.31
N GLN A 155 0.43 -11.16 14.30
CA GLN A 155 1.90 -11.15 14.31
C GLN A 155 2.45 -9.73 14.20
N PHE A 156 1.87 -8.92 13.31
CA PHE A 156 2.29 -7.53 13.14
C PHE A 156 2.15 -6.74 14.45
N ASP A 157 1.03 -6.89 15.14
CA ASP A 157 0.79 -6.25 16.44
C ASP A 157 1.77 -6.75 17.50
N ARG A 158 2.02 -8.06 17.56
CA ARG A 158 3.00 -8.64 18.49
C ARG A 158 4.41 -8.12 18.25
N GLU A 159 4.84 -7.97 17.00
CA GLU A 159 6.16 -7.40 16.67
C GLU A 159 6.29 -5.92 17.05
N ASN A 160 5.17 -5.21 17.17
CA ASN A 160 5.14 -3.76 17.40
C ASN A 160 4.51 -3.35 18.75
N GLN A 161 4.22 -4.32 19.63
CA GLN A 161 3.52 -4.07 20.90
C GLN A 161 4.19 -3.00 21.77
N ASN A 162 5.52 -2.97 21.78
CA ASN A 162 6.32 -2.06 22.60
C ASN A 162 6.83 -0.84 21.82
N PHE A 163 6.39 -0.64 20.56
CA PHE A 163 6.90 0.46 19.74
C PHE A 163 6.69 1.85 20.37
N ALA A 164 5.63 2.03 21.19
CA ALA A 164 5.40 3.27 21.94
C ALA A 164 6.59 3.66 22.83
N GLU A 165 7.24 2.68 23.44
CA GLU A 165 8.32 2.90 24.41
C GLU A 165 9.57 3.47 23.73
N LEU A 166 9.70 3.26 22.42
CA LEU A 166 10.77 3.79 21.61
C LEU A 166 10.64 5.29 21.38
N LEU A 167 9.43 5.86 21.38
CA LEU A 167 9.24 7.27 21.06
C LEU A 167 9.85 8.21 22.12
N PRO A 168 10.31 9.41 21.73
CA PRO A 168 10.76 10.42 22.69
C PRO A 168 9.59 10.89 23.56
N GLN A 169 9.87 11.15 24.84
CA GLN A 169 8.87 11.65 25.80
C GLN A 169 8.64 13.16 25.66
N ASP A 170 9.68 13.91 25.26
CA ASP A 170 9.61 15.34 25.05
C ASP A 170 8.87 15.67 23.75
N LYS A 171 7.66 16.20 23.89
CA LYS A 171 6.77 16.50 22.76
C LYS A 171 7.10 17.79 22.01
N THR A 172 8.07 18.57 22.49
CA THR A 172 8.46 19.86 21.90
C THR A 172 9.55 19.73 20.84
N LYS A 173 10.24 18.57 20.82
CA LYS A 173 11.34 18.27 19.90
C LYS A 173 10.85 17.69 18.57
N VAL A 174 11.65 17.86 17.53
CA VAL A 174 11.35 17.40 16.17
C VAL A 174 11.85 15.97 15.94
N LEU A 175 10.94 15.09 15.52
CA LEU A 175 11.26 13.70 15.14
C LEU A 175 11.17 13.51 13.62
N SER A 176 12.25 13.00 13.02
CA SER A 176 12.22 12.52 11.63
C SER A 176 12.33 10.99 11.56
N TYR A 177 12.00 10.45 10.39
CA TYR A 177 11.90 9.02 10.16
C TYR A 177 12.69 8.57 8.92
N LEU A 178 13.50 7.53 9.10
CA LEU A 178 14.27 6.86 8.06
C LEU A 178 13.98 5.36 8.06
N ASN A 179 13.55 4.86 6.90
CA ASN A 179 13.16 3.47 6.74
C ASN A 179 14.11 2.74 5.80
N TYR A 180 14.92 1.83 6.33
CA TYR A 180 15.79 0.94 5.56
C TYR A 180 15.27 -0.49 5.51
N ASP A 181 14.28 -0.84 6.34
CA ASP A 181 13.56 -2.11 6.30
C ASP A 181 12.04 -1.87 6.23
N PRO A 182 11.52 -1.46 5.06
CA PRO A 182 10.12 -1.06 4.91
C PRO A 182 9.14 -2.22 4.95
N ALA A 183 9.64 -3.45 4.79
CA ALA A 183 8.81 -4.60 4.54
C ALA A 183 8.45 -5.36 5.82
N PHE A 184 7.17 -5.68 5.97
CA PHE A 184 6.71 -6.79 6.79
C PHE A 184 6.16 -7.86 5.86
N ARG A 185 6.79 -9.05 5.84
CA ARG A 185 6.44 -10.16 4.93
C ARG A 185 6.33 -9.77 3.44
N GLY A 186 7.16 -8.81 3.00
CA GLY A 186 7.17 -8.31 1.61
C GLY A 186 6.20 -7.16 1.33
N ARG A 187 5.35 -6.77 2.29
CA ARG A 187 4.49 -5.58 2.21
C ARG A 187 5.16 -4.37 2.82
N MET A 188 5.17 -3.24 2.12
CA MET A 188 5.74 -1.97 2.59
C MET A 188 4.85 -1.29 3.66
N VAL A 189 4.64 -1.96 4.79
CA VAL A 189 3.76 -1.47 5.87
C VAL A 189 4.45 -0.40 6.71
N TYR A 190 5.77 -0.51 6.89
CA TYR A 190 6.48 0.36 7.82
C TYR A 190 6.64 1.80 7.31
N ASP A 191 6.44 2.07 6.03
CA ASP A 191 6.54 3.43 5.47
C ASP A 191 5.56 4.42 6.09
N GLN A 192 4.41 3.95 6.55
CA GLN A 192 3.36 4.77 7.16
C GLN A 192 3.07 4.40 8.62
N PHE A 193 3.67 3.33 9.13
CA PHE A 193 3.36 2.76 10.43
C PHE A 193 3.53 3.77 11.58
N GLN A 194 4.63 4.53 11.58
CA GLN A 194 4.90 5.57 12.58
C GLN A 194 3.78 6.62 12.61
N ASN A 195 3.23 7.01 11.45
CA ASN A 195 2.18 8.01 11.37
C ASN A 195 0.89 7.51 12.04
N TYR A 196 0.49 6.27 11.75
CA TYR A 196 -0.68 5.65 12.38
C TYR A 196 -0.50 5.53 13.89
N PHE A 197 0.70 5.15 14.34
CA PHE A 197 0.99 5.02 15.75
C PHE A 197 0.97 6.37 16.48
N ILE A 198 1.54 7.40 15.87
CA ILE A 198 1.57 8.79 16.36
C ILE A 198 0.15 9.35 16.46
N VAL A 199 -0.70 9.16 15.45
CA VAL A 199 -2.12 9.57 15.49
C VAL A 199 -2.87 8.82 16.59
N ARG A 200 -2.72 7.49 16.67
CA ARG A 200 -3.40 6.64 17.66
C ARG A 200 -3.00 6.98 19.11
N LYS A 201 -1.75 7.43 19.33
CA LYS A 201 -1.20 7.73 20.66
C LYS A 201 -1.01 9.23 20.95
N GLN A 202 -1.48 10.11 20.07
CA GLN A 202 -1.32 11.57 20.18
C GLN A 202 0.15 12.01 20.42
N GLY A 203 1.09 11.43 19.66
CA GLY A 203 2.54 11.66 19.77
C GLY A 203 3.07 12.84 18.93
N ILE A 204 4.41 12.97 18.87
CA ILE A 204 5.16 13.98 18.10
C ILE A 204 4.96 13.77 16.60
N ALA A 205 4.66 14.83 15.85
CA ALA A 205 4.44 14.73 14.40
C ALA A 205 5.75 14.40 13.66
N THR A 206 5.76 13.30 12.90
CA THR A 206 6.86 12.98 11.98
C THR A 206 6.69 13.64 10.63
N SER A 207 7.82 14.04 10.02
CA SER A 207 7.87 14.85 8.80
C SER A 207 7.39 14.16 7.51
N LYS A 208 7.02 12.87 7.53
CA LYS A 208 6.70 12.12 6.31
C LYS A 208 5.31 11.46 6.39
N ILE A 209 4.38 11.86 5.53
CA ILE A 209 3.16 11.11 5.14
C ILE A 209 2.00 11.09 6.18
N ILE A 210 1.73 12.17 6.91
CA ILE A 210 0.46 12.26 7.68
C ILE A 210 -0.69 12.79 6.79
N ASP A 211 -0.38 13.53 5.71
CA ASP A 211 -1.38 14.19 4.87
C ASP A 211 -1.87 13.34 3.67
N PHE A 212 -1.33 12.13 3.49
CA PHE A 212 -1.42 11.39 2.22
C PHE A 212 -2.74 10.63 2.08
N ARG A 213 -3.77 11.36 1.63
CA ARG A 213 -4.95 10.96 0.83
C ARG A 213 -6.20 11.73 1.22
N PHE A 214 -6.27 12.19 2.46
CA PHE A 214 -7.49 12.81 2.98
C PHE A 214 -7.33 14.28 3.36
N GLY A 215 -6.11 14.84 3.41
CA GLY A 215 -5.88 16.26 3.72
C GLY A 215 -6.45 16.74 5.08
N MET A 216 -6.95 15.83 5.91
CA MET A 216 -7.79 16.15 7.08
C MET A 216 -7.08 15.93 8.42
N ILE A 217 -5.90 15.29 8.45
CA ILE A 217 -5.18 15.07 9.71
C ILE A 217 -4.32 16.29 9.99
N ARG A 218 -4.93 17.33 10.58
CA ARG A 218 -4.21 18.51 11.05
C ARG A 218 -3.26 18.11 12.18
N ARG A 219 -1.97 18.38 12.02
CA ARG A 219 -0.98 18.29 13.11
C ARG A 219 -1.34 19.29 14.21
N LYS A 220 -1.08 18.96 15.48
CA LYS A 220 -1.19 19.86 16.63
C LYS A 220 0.07 20.74 16.82
N GLU A 221 0.84 20.97 15.76
CA GLU A 221 2.18 21.54 15.86
C GLU A 221 2.29 22.86 15.08
N SER A 222 3.03 23.82 15.66
CA SER A 222 3.18 25.20 15.20
C SER A 222 4.57 25.52 14.59
N GLY A 223 5.47 24.54 14.46
CA GLY A 223 6.92 24.73 14.24
C GLY A 223 7.46 24.39 12.85
N GLY A 224 6.72 24.69 11.78
CA GLY A 224 7.33 24.84 10.45
C GLY A 224 7.90 23.56 9.81
N LEU A 225 7.37 22.38 10.16
CA LEU A 225 7.59 21.16 9.39
C LEU A 225 6.89 21.27 8.03
N PRO A 226 7.51 20.76 6.93
CA PRO A 226 6.88 20.81 5.61
C PRO A 226 5.54 20.08 5.62
N THR A 227 4.57 20.68 4.94
CA THR A 227 3.38 19.98 4.46
C THR A 227 3.78 19.02 3.35
N GLN A 228 2.92 18.04 3.07
CA GLN A 228 3.12 17.22 1.88
C GLN A 228 3.26 18.05 0.59
N GLY A 229 2.53 19.18 0.48
CA GLY A 229 2.64 20.09 -0.65
C GLY A 229 4.06 20.64 -0.83
N ASP A 230 4.76 20.93 0.26
CA ASP A 230 6.12 21.46 0.24
C ASP A 230 7.13 20.41 -0.23
N ILE A 231 6.94 19.14 0.17
CA ILE A 231 7.76 18.01 -0.28
C ILE A 231 7.59 17.79 -1.79
N TYR A 232 6.35 17.89 -2.32
CA TYR A 232 6.09 17.76 -3.77
C TYR A 232 6.51 18.98 -4.59
N ARG A 233 6.64 20.15 -3.96
CA ARG A 233 7.08 21.40 -4.60
C ARG A 233 8.56 21.71 -4.41
N GLY A 234 9.34 20.77 -3.90
CA GLY A 234 10.80 20.85 -3.90
C GLY A 234 11.42 21.49 -2.66
N ALA A 235 10.72 21.57 -1.54
CA ALA A 235 11.37 21.86 -0.27
C ALA A 235 12.34 20.71 0.04
N GLY A 236 13.64 20.94 -0.15
CA GLY A 236 14.70 19.93 -0.08
C GLY A 236 14.54 19.06 1.17
N PRO A 237 14.08 17.80 1.05
CA PRO A 237 13.71 16.99 2.22
C PRO A 237 14.87 16.81 3.21
N ARG A 238 16.10 16.80 2.67
CA ARG A 238 17.35 16.74 3.44
C ARG A 238 17.57 17.96 4.35
N GLU A 239 17.30 19.17 3.87
CA GLU A 239 17.47 20.39 4.68
C GLU A 239 16.49 20.45 5.85
N LEU A 240 15.32 19.85 5.67
CA LEU A 240 14.30 19.78 6.70
C LEU A 240 14.63 18.71 7.74
N MET A 241 15.24 17.59 7.32
CA MET A 241 15.73 16.56 8.23
C MET A 241 16.90 17.03 9.11
N LYS A 242 17.70 18.02 8.66
CA LYS A 242 18.76 18.62 9.51
C LYS A 242 18.21 19.32 10.75
N ARG A 243 16.94 19.73 10.74
CA ARG A 243 16.24 20.34 11.89
C ARG A 243 15.74 19.33 12.91
N ALA A 244 15.85 18.02 12.62
CA ALA A 244 15.38 16.99 13.54
C ALA A 244 16.28 16.87 14.76
N ASP A 245 15.68 16.88 15.95
CA ASP A 245 16.35 16.56 17.22
C ASP A 245 16.49 15.05 17.39
N TYR A 246 15.54 14.29 16.84
CA TYR A 246 15.55 12.84 16.86
C TYR A 246 15.41 12.23 15.46
N LEU A 247 16.10 11.11 15.24
CA LEU A 247 15.89 10.24 14.09
C LEU A 247 15.36 8.89 14.56
N LEU A 248 14.16 8.54 14.11
CA LEU A 248 13.66 7.18 14.17
C LEU A 248 14.15 6.42 12.95
N VAL A 249 14.98 5.41 13.15
CA VAL A 249 15.56 4.59 12.08
C VAL A 249 15.03 3.17 12.19
N ARG A 250 14.62 2.58 11.07
CA ARG A 250 14.30 1.16 10.99
C ARG A 250 15.27 0.43 10.06
N GLY A 251 15.88 -0.64 10.54
CA GLY A 251 16.82 -1.44 9.77
C GLY A 251 18.20 -0.81 9.67
N VAL A 252 19.07 -1.43 8.87
CA VAL A 252 20.48 -1.03 8.72
C VAL A 252 20.63 -0.20 7.43
N PRO A 253 21.20 1.01 7.50
CA PRO A 253 21.48 1.82 6.31
C PRO A 253 22.52 1.13 5.41
N SER A 254 22.36 1.27 4.10
CA SER A 254 23.43 0.95 3.14
C SER A 254 24.57 1.97 3.26
N PRO A 255 25.79 1.69 2.74
CA PRO A 255 26.90 2.64 2.79
C PRO A 255 26.57 4.02 2.18
N ASP A 256 25.81 4.06 1.08
CA ASP A 256 25.38 5.33 0.48
C ASP A 256 24.37 6.07 1.35
N HIS A 257 23.49 5.34 2.03
CA HIS A 257 22.54 5.94 2.98
C HIS A 257 23.19 6.35 4.30
N GLN A 258 24.30 5.72 4.70
CA GLN A 258 25.09 6.13 5.86
C GLN A 258 25.64 7.54 5.65
N ARG A 259 26.18 7.85 4.45
CA ARG A 259 26.62 9.23 4.12
C ARG A 259 25.49 10.26 4.24
N ILE A 260 24.25 9.86 3.96
CA ILE A 260 23.09 10.73 4.14
C ILE A 260 22.87 10.98 5.63
N LEU A 261 22.85 9.94 6.46
CA LEU A 261 22.75 10.06 7.93
C LEU A 261 23.83 10.99 8.50
N ASP A 262 25.09 10.77 8.12
CA ASP A 262 26.23 11.54 8.60
C ASP A 262 26.10 13.04 8.22
N SER A 263 25.47 13.33 7.08
CA SER A 263 25.23 14.71 6.64
C SER A 263 24.11 15.45 7.37
N LEU A 264 23.30 14.74 8.17
CA LEU A 264 22.24 15.35 8.96
C LEU A 264 22.77 15.91 10.30
N GLY A 265 23.97 15.51 10.70
CA GLY A 265 24.62 15.89 11.96
C GLY A 265 25.17 14.69 12.72
N THR A 266 25.68 14.93 13.92
CA THR A 266 26.11 13.86 14.82
C THR A 266 24.91 13.36 15.62
N PHE A 267 24.55 12.09 15.46
CA PHE A 267 23.47 11.44 16.21
C PHE A 267 24.01 10.27 17.02
N SER A 268 23.57 10.15 18.27
CA SER A 268 23.87 9.00 19.13
C SER A 268 22.62 8.16 19.32
N GLN A 269 22.76 6.84 19.28
CA GLN A 269 21.67 5.94 19.60
C GLN A 269 21.33 6.02 21.10
N ILE A 270 20.06 6.25 21.41
CA ILE A 270 19.56 6.32 22.80
C ILE A 270 18.62 5.16 23.16
N LYS A 271 17.94 4.57 22.17
CA LYS A 271 17.07 3.40 22.38
C LYS A 271 17.12 2.45 21.19
N THR A 272 16.88 1.17 21.47
CA THR A 272 16.75 0.13 20.45
C THR A 272 15.61 -0.81 20.81
N LEU A 273 14.77 -1.14 19.83
CA LEU A 273 13.69 -2.11 19.98
C LEU A 273 13.56 -2.94 18.70
N GLY A 274 14.06 -4.17 18.73
CA GLY A 274 14.13 -5.02 17.54
C GLY A 274 14.93 -4.34 16.44
N LYS A 275 14.31 -4.11 15.28
CA LYS A 275 14.93 -3.42 14.13
C LYS A 275 14.78 -1.90 14.18
N TRP A 276 14.25 -1.35 15.26
CA TRP A 276 14.05 0.07 15.42
C TRP A 276 15.11 0.69 16.31
N HIS A 277 15.58 1.87 15.93
CA HIS A 277 16.61 2.63 16.60
C HIS A 277 16.12 4.07 16.75
N LEU A 278 16.17 4.62 17.97
CA LEU A 278 15.99 6.05 18.19
C LEU A 278 17.36 6.67 18.39
N LEU A 279 17.68 7.66 17.56
CA LEU A 279 18.90 8.44 17.64
C LEU A 279 18.57 9.87 18.09
N GLU A 280 19.39 10.45 18.94
CA GLU A 280 19.29 11.83 19.41
C GLU A 280 20.46 12.65 18.85
N LYS A 281 20.16 13.87 18.40
CA LYS A 281 21.16 14.79 17.89
C LYS A 281 22.03 15.28 19.03
N GLN A 282 23.34 15.16 18.87
CA GLN A 282 24.29 15.74 19.80
C GLN A 282 24.40 17.24 19.56
N ALA A 283 24.40 18.01 20.65
CA ALA A 283 24.73 19.42 20.56
C ALA A 283 26.14 19.55 19.98
N ALA A 284 26.33 20.49 19.04
CA ALA A 284 27.67 20.79 18.56
C ALA A 284 28.53 21.17 19.78
N PRO A 285 29.76 20.63 19.93
CA PRO A 285 30.64 21.05 21.00
C PRO A 285 30.78 22.57 20.91
N SER A 286 30.31 23.27 21.93
CA SER A 286 30.46 24.71 22.01
C SER A 286 31.96 24.99 21.95
N ALA A 287 32.39 25.72 20.92
CA ALA A 287 33.77 26.17 20.84
C ALA A 287 34.05 26.94 22.14
N VAL A 288 34.88 26.35 23.01
CA VAL A 288 35.35 27.00 24.22
C VAL A 288 36.08 28.25 23.74
N ALA A 289 35.53 29.43 24.03
CA ALA A 289 36.20 30.67 23.76
C ALA A 289 37.51 30.67 24.56
N THR A 290 38.63 30.46 23.88
CA THR A 290 39.94 30.81 24.38
C THR A 290 39.95 32.32 24.59
N VAL A 291 39.74 32.73 25.83
CA VAL A 291 40.06 34.07 26.28
C VAL A 291 41.59 34.11 26.36
N GLU A 292 42.23 34.65 25.33
CA GLU A 292 43.62 35.09 25.41
C GLU A 292 43.66 36.30 26.35
N ASN A 293 44.46 36.18 27.42
CA ASN A 293 44.88 37.28 28.29
C ASN A 293 46.07 38.01 27.70
#